data_AF-H6SK91-F1
#
_entry.id   AF-H6SK91-F1
#
_cell.length_a   1.000
_cell.length_b   1.000
_cell.length_c   1.000
_cell.angle_alpha   90.00
_cell.angle_beta   90.00
_cell.angle_gamma   90.00
#
_symmetry.space_group_name_H-M   'P 1'
#
loop_
_entity.id
_entity.type
_entity.pdbx_description
1 polymer ?
#
loop_
_entity_poly.entity_id
_entity_poly.type
_entity_poly.pdbx_seq_one_letter_code
_entity_poly.pdbx_strand_id
1 'polypeptide(L)'
;MTTGPSPVRPSCKPNEVGRTSPMGKASDTVSPTGSGNDPDEAAVLDYLLRNPDFLKEHPDVLLLATPPQRFESSEGKVVDIQHVMLKRLQTEMADLQDCAEQLIITTRSNMATQKGTLQAALAVLESEGIDGLALTIAEDLPLFLDVDVCTLRIEQGLPGVPPAIATLPPGLMGRTFETDDMAALRPLSPAESVIYGATASEVRSDALVRLTAADGQPLGILALGSRLEGTFEPDMALDLLLFLARVVENCLRRRMPPR
;
A
#
# COMPACT_ATOMS: atom_id res chain seq x y z
N MET A 1 24.01 20.22 -13.31
CA MET A 1 23.59 20.66 -11.96
C MET A 1 22.09 20.45 -11.94
N THR A 2 21.51 19.40 -11.36
CA THR A 2 21.59 18.92 -9.98
C THR A 2 21.30 17.41 -9.95
N THR A 3 22.07 16.69 -9.15
CA THR A 3 22.03 15.24 -8.94
C THR A 3 21.09 14.91 -7.77
N GLY A 4 20.07 14.08 -8.00
CA GLY A 4 19.28 13.45 -6.93
C GLY A 4 19.96 12.18 -6.40
N PRO A 5 19.76 11.78 -5.13
CA PRO A 5 20.53 10.70 -4.53
C PRO A 5 19.97 9.31 -4.88
N SER A 6 20.88 8.40 -5.24
CA SER A 6 20.64 6.97 -5.45
C SER A 6 20.31 6.22 -4.16
N PRO A 7 19.52 5.13 -4.21
CA PRO A 7 19.19 4.33 -3.04
C PRO A 7 20.35 3.40 -2.64
N VAL A 8 20.73 3.44 -1.36
CA VAL A 8 21.77 2.59 -0.76
C VAL A 8 21.19 1.22 -0.46
N ARG A 9 21.74 0.17 -1.09
CA ARG A 9 21.47 -1.24 -0.76
C ARG A 9 22.22 -1.64 0.52
N PRO A 10 21.61 -2.39 1.45
CA PRO A 10 22.35 -3.00 2.56
C PRO A 10 23.10 -4.25 2.08
N SER A 11 24.40 -4.30 2.36
CA SER A 11 25.29 -5.41 2.04
C SER A 11 25.19 -6.53 3.08
N CYS A 12 24.55 -7.66 2.73
CA CYS A 12 24.73 -8.92 3.46
C CYS A 12 26.01 -9.61 2.98
N LYS A 13 26.99 -9.79 3.87
CA LYS A 13 28.06 -10.77 3.68
C LYS A 13 27.71 -12.06 4.45
N PRO A 14 27.92 -13.24 3.87
CA PRO A 14 27.71 -14.51 4.56
C PRO A 14 28.95 -14.84 5.42
N ASN A 15 28.77 -15.44 6.59
CA ASN A 15 29.88 -16.08 7.30
C ASN A 15 29.57 -17.56 7.52
N GLU A 16 30.50 -18.38 7.01
CA GLU A 16 30.46 -19.84 6.97
C GLU A 16 30.62 -20.44 8.37
N VAL A 17 29.77 -21.40 8.72
CA VAL A 17 29.94 -22.25 9.91
C VAL A 17 30.63 -23.54 9.49
N GLY A 18 31.95 -23.57 9.64
CA GLY A 18 32.77 -24.77 9.52
C GLY A 18 32.75 -25.56 10.83
N ARG A 19 32.24 -26.79 10.76
CA ARG A 19 32.44 -27.85 11.77
C ARG A 19 33.92 -28.21 11.88
N THR A 20 34.44 -28.37 13.09
CA THR A 20 35.20 -29.56 13.55
C THR A 20 35.48 -29.47 15.06
N SER A 21 35.09 -30.52 15.79
CA SER A 21 35.84 -30.97 16.98
C SER A 21 36.87 -32.01 16.53
N PRO A 22 37.99 -32.20 17.24
CA PRO A 22 37.97 -33.26 18.26
C PRO A 22 38.84 -33.00 19.51
N MET A 23 38.32 -33.50 20.63
CA MET A 23 38.96 -34.40 21.61
C MET A 23 40.46 -34.21 21.95
N GLY A 24 40.71 -33.73 23.17
CA GLY A 24 41.99 -33.86 23.87
C GLY A 24 41.74 -33.88 25.39
N LYS A 25 41.96 -35.05 26.00
CA LYS A 25 41.81 -35.29 27.44
C LYS A 25 42.93 -34.59 28.22
N ALA A 26 42.60 -33.95 29.34
CA ALA A 26 43.41 -33.96 30.54
C ALA A 26 42.52 -33.60 31.73
N SER A 27 42.25 -34.62 32.54
CA SER A 27 41.78 -34.49 33.91
C SER A 27 42.79 -33.69 34.73
N ASP A 28 42.35 -32.60 35.35
CA ASP A 28 42.90 -32.13 36.62
C ASP A 28 41.79 -31.47 37.41
N THR A 29 41.24 -32.25 38.35
CA THR A 29 40.52 -31.73 39.51
C THR A 29 41.49 -30.91 40.34
N VAL A 30 41.51 -29.60 40.11
CA VAL A 30 42.15 -28.65 41.02
C VAL A 30 41.08 -28.13 41.97
N SER A 31 41.03 -28.73 43.16
CA SER A 31 40.48 -28.07 44.35
C SER A 31 41.22 -26.75 44.57
N PRO A 32 40.55 -25.60 44.79
CA PRO A 32 41.26 -24.41 45.21
C PRO A 32 41.50 -24.50 46.73
N THR A 33 42.75 -24.79 47.07
CA THR A 33 43.36 -24.49 48.37
C THR A 33 43.23 -22.98 48.65
N GLY A 34 42.84 -22.63 49.87
CA GLY A 34 42.42 -21.27 50.23
C GLY A 34 43.47 -20.17 50.33
N SER A 35 42.90 -18.96 50.42
CA SER A 35 43.39 -17.64 50.87
C SER A 35 44.42 -16.89 50.03
N GLY A 36 43.96 -15.79 49.42
CA GLY A 36 44.79 -14.72 48.88
C GLY A 36 43.96 -13.60 48.22
N ASN A 37 43.39 -12.70 49.04
CA ASN A 37 42.64 -11.48 48.66
C ASN A 37 41.35 -11.69 47.86
N ASP A 38 40.31 -12.27 48.48
CA ASP A 38 38.96 -11.86 48.09
C ASP A 38 38.81 -10.38 48.47
N PRO A 39 38.54 -9.48 47.51
CA PRO A 39 38.34 -8.09 47.84
C PRO A 39 37.12 -7.98 48.75
N ASP A 40 37.30 -7.28 49.86
CA ASP A 40 36.22 -7.01 50.81
C ASP A 40 35.01 -6.43 50.06
N GLU A 41 33.81 -6.95 50.31
CA GLU A 41 32.60 -6.57 49.55
C GLU A 41 32.38 -5.05 49.61
N ALA A 42 32.67 -4.46 50.76
CA ALA A 42 32.65 -3.02 50.97
C ALA A 42 33.67 -2.28 50.08
N ALA A 43 34.85 -2.85 49.87
CA ALA A 43 35.89 -2.27 49.02
C ALA A 43 35.56 -2.40 47.53
N VAL A 44 34.94 -3.50 47.10
CA VAL A 44 34.44 -3.67 45.72
C VAL A 44 33.32 -2.67 45.43
N LEU A 45 32.38 -2.52 46.37
CA LEU A 45 31.26 -1.59 46.24
C LEU A 45 31.76 -0.14 46.17
N ASP A 46 32.71 0.23 47.03
CA ASP A 46 33.34 1.55 47.04
C ASP A 46 34.15 1.83 45.76
N TYR A 47 34.80 0.81 45.19
CA TYR A 47 35.49 0.91 43.91
C TYR A 47 34.51 1.12 42.73
N LEU A 48 33.42 0.36 42.68
CA LEU A 48 32.40 0.47 41.63
C LEU A 48 31.66 1.82 41.69
N LEU A 49 31.38 2.34 42.89
CA LEU A 49 30.77 3.66 43.05
C LEU A 49 31.70 4.79 42.58
N ARG A 50 33.01 4.66 42.76
CA ARG A 50 34.00 5.66 42.31
C ARG A 50 34.34 5.56 40.83
N ASN A 51 34.09 4.42 40.19
CA ASN A 51 34.43 4.17 38.80
C ASN A 51 33.20 3.68 38.00
N PRO A 52 32.21 4.55 37.75
CA PRO A 52 30.98 4.16 37.08
C PRO A 52 31.18 3.76 35.60
N ASP A 53 32.26 4.21 34.97
CA ASP A 53 32.60 3.87 33.58
C ASP A 53 33.18 2.46 33.44
N PHE A 54 33.66 1.84 34.53
CA PHE A 54 34.16 0.46 34.53
C PHE A 54 33.12 -0.54 34.03
N LEU A 55 31.85 -0.34 34.40
CA LEU A 55 30.73 -1.19 33.94
C LEU A 55 30.34 -0.93 32.48
N LYS A 56 30.69 0.24 31.92
CA LYS A 56 30.50 0.53 30.49
C LYS A 56 31.59 -0.13 29.64
N GLU A 57 32.81 -0.19 30.15
CA GLU A 57 33.96 -0.79 29.48
C GLU A 57 33.96 -2.32 29.56
N HIS A 58 33.24 -2.92 30.52
CA HIS A 58 33.12 -4.36 30.72
C HIS A 58 31.65 -4.84 30.73
N PRO A 59 30.94 -4.80 29.59
CA PRO A 59 29.52 -5.19 29.49
C PRO A 59 29.28 -6.69 29.64
N ASP A 60 30.31 -7.52 29.48
CA ASP A 60 30.34 -8.96 29.71
C ASP A 60 30.11 -9.32 31.19
N VAL A 61 30.60 -8.51 32.11
CA VAL A 61 30.37 -8.68 33.56
C VAL A 61 28.89 -8.48 33.92
N LEU A 62 28.21 -7.54 33.24
CA LEU A 62 26.77 -7.32 33.40
C LEU A 62 25.93 -8.48 32.83
N LEU A 63 26.42 -9.17 31.80
CA LEU A 63 25.75 -10.33 31.21
C LEU A 63 25.87 -11.58 32.10
N LEU A 64 26.98 -11.72 32.83
CA LEU A 64 27.27 -12.84 33.73
C LEU A 64 26.69 -12.63 35.13
N ALA A 65 26.48 -11.38 35.54
CA ALA A 65 25.78 -11.05 36.78
C ALA A 65 24.32 -11.51 36.66
N THR A 66 23.97 -12.59 37.37
CA THR A 66 22.58 -13.05 37.44
C THR A 66 21.78 -11.99 38.17
N PRO A 67 20.81 -11.32 37.53
CA PRO A 67 20.02 -10.31 38.21
C PRO A 67 19.23 -11.00 39.34
N PRO A 68 19.16 -10.39 40.53
CA PRO A 68 18.30 -10.91 41.59
C PRO A 68 16.88 -10.95 41.06
N GLN A 69 16.28 -12.14 41.09
CA GLN A 69 14.85 -12.29 40.86
C GLN A 69 14.16 -11.52 41.98
N ARG A 70 13.69 -10.30 41.65
CA ARG A 70 12.76 -9.47 42.44
C ARG A 70 13.43 -8.61 43.52
N PHE A 71 13.69 -7.35 43.20
CA PHE A 71 13.78 -6.28 44.20
C PHE A 71 12.36 -5.74 44.46
N GLU A 72 11.71 -6.24 45.51
CA GLU A 72 10.65 -5.46 46.16
C GLU A 72 11.34 -4.46 47.11
N SER A 73 11.04 -3.18 46.90
CA SER A 73 11.29 -2.06 47.82
C SER A 73 12.73 -1.53 47.91
N SER A 74 12.99 -0.39 47.27
CA SER A 74 13.27 0.87 47.97
C SER A 74 13.39 2.02 46.96
N GLU A 75 12.94 3.20 47.39
CA GLU A 75 12.83 4.44 46.63
C GLU A 75 14.09 4.79 45.82
N GLY A 76 13.99 4.74 44.49
CA GLY A 76 15.08 5.14 43.61
C GLY A 76 14.80 4.73 42.19
N LYS A 77 14.42 5.71 41.37
CA LYS A 77 14.02 5.62 39.96
C LYS A 77 15.19 5.17 39.05
N VAL A 78 15.75 4.00 39.29
CA VAL A 78 16.71 3.36 38.38
C VAL A 78 15.89 2.59 37.37
N VAL A 79 15.53 3.31 36.31
CA VAL A 79 14.91 2.72 35.13
C VAL A 79 15.92 1.76 34.52
N ASP A 80 15.61 0.47 34.57
CA ASP A 80 16.40 -0.58 33.95
C ASP A 80 16.60 -0.26 32.45
N ILE A 81 17.80 0.20 32.12
CA ILE A 81 18.18 0.64 30.77
C ILE A 81 18.01 -0.53 29.78
N GLN A 82 18.21 -1.78 30.22
CA GLN A 82 17.99 -2.96 29.39
C GLN A 82 16.51 -3.17 29.11
N HIS A 83 15.65 -2.97 30.11
CA HIS A 83 14.21 -3.03 29.93
C HIS A 83 13.69 -1.94 28.97
N VAL A 84 14.27 -0.73 29.02
CA VAL A 84 13.93 0.35 28.07
C VAL A 84 14.43 0.02 26.66
N MET A 85 15.65 -0.50 26.50
CA MET A 85 16.19 -0.90 25.19
C MET A 85 15.41 -2.07 24.59
N LEU A 86 15.06 -3.09 25.38
CA LEU A 86 14.22 -4.21 24.93
C LEU A 86 12.83 -3.75 24.53
N LYS A 87 12.19 -2.87 25.33
CA LYS A 87 10.90 -2.27 24.95
C LYS A 87 11.01 -1.51 23.64
N ARG A 88 12.06 -0.69 23.46
CA ARG A 88 12.29 0.03 22.21
C ARG A 88 12.47 -0.90 21.02
N LEU A 89 13.27 -1.96 21.14
CA LEU A 89 13.45 -2.96 20.09
C LEU A 89 12.15 -3.71 19.77
N GLN A 90 11.36 -4.04 20.80
CA GLN A 90 10.05 -4.67 20.62
C GLN A 90 9.08 -3.72 19.90
N THR A 91 9.09 -2.43 20.22
CA THR A 91 8.31 -1.41 19.50
C THR A 91 8.79 -1.28 18.06
N GLU A 92 10.08 -1.14 17.81
CA GLU A 92 10.62 -1.05 16.44
C GLU A 92 10.32 -2.31 15.62
N MET A 93 10.34 -3.50 16.24
CA MET A 93 9.96 -4.75 15.59
C MET A 93 8.45 -4.80 15.27
N ALA A 94 7.60 -4.33 16.18
CA ALA A 94 6.17 -4.22 15.94
C ALA A 94 5.89 -3.25 14.79
N ASP A 95 6.50 -2.06 14.82
CA ASP A 95 6.36 -1.05 13.76
C ASP A 95 6.79 -1.60 12.39
N LEU A 96 7.87 -2.38 12.33
CA LEU A 96 8.33 -3.03 11.09
C LEU A 96 7.37 -4.12 10.60
N GLN A 97 6.78 -4.90 11.52
CA GLN A 97 5.78 -5.89 11.17
C GLN A 97 4.52 -5.24 10.61
N ASP A 98 4.04 -4.18 11.27
CA ASP A 98 2.88 -3.41 10.83
C ASP A 98 3.14 -2.79 9.44
N CYS A 99 4.33 -2.21 9.23
CA CYS A 99 4.73 -1.70 7.91
C CYS A 99 4.73 -2.80 6.84
N ALA A 100 5.29 -3.98 7.16
CA ALA A 100 5.34 -5.09 6.22
C ALA A 100 3.94 -5.61 5.88
N GLU A 101 3.05 -5.71 6.86
CA GLU A 101 1.66 -6.13 6.66
C GLU A 101 0.90 -5.13 5.79
N GLN A 102 1.01 -3.82 6.09
CA GLN A 102 0.41 -2.77 5.28
C GLN A 102 0.90 -2.79 3.84
N LEU A 103 2.20 -2.99 3.62
CA LEU A 103 2.77 -3.13 2.28
C LEU A 103 2.21 -4.36 1.55
N ILE A 104 2.05 -5.49 2.23
CA ILE A 104 1.47 -6.71 1.64
C ILE A 104 0.01 -6.45 1.25
N ILE A 105 -0.79 -5.86 2.13
CA ILE A 105 -2.21 -5.54 1.86
C ILE A 105 -2.32 -4.60 0.66
N THR A 106 -1.51 -3.53 0.65
CA THR A 106 -1.50 -2.54 -0.44
C THR A 106 -1.08 -3.17 -1.76
N THR A 107 -0.04 -4.00 -1.75
CA THR A 107 0.43 -4.70 -2.95
C THR A 107 -0.64 -5.66 -3.49
N ARG A 108 -1.30 -6.42 -2.61
CA ARG A 108 -2.38 -7.33 -3.01
C ARG A 108 -3.57 -6.57 -3.60
N SER A 109 -3.98 -5.46 -2.98
CA SER A 109 -5.04 -4.60 -3.50
C SER A 109 -4.69 -4.09 -4.90
N ASN A 110 -3.48 -3.54 -5.08
CA ASN A 110 -3.01 -3.04 -6.37
C ASN A 110 -2.97 -4.14 -7.45
N MET A 111 -2.52 -5.34 -7.11
CA MET A 111 -2.53 -6.48 -8.03
C MET A 111 -3.94 -6.92 -8.39
N ALA A 112 -4.89 -6.86 -7.45
CA ALA A 112 -6.30 -7.15 -7.71
C ALA A 112 -6.89 -6.12 -8.68
N THR A 113 -6.67 -4.82 -8.46
CA THR A 113 -7.11 -3.75 -9.36
C THR A 113 -6.51 -3.90 -10.76
N GLN A 114 -5.22 -4.23 -10.86
CA GLN A 114 -4.55 -4.47 -12.14
C GLN A 114 -5.16 -5.67 -12.87
N LYS A 115 -5.34 -6.80 -12.18
CA LYS A 115 -5.94 -8.00 -12.76
C LYS A 115 -7.37 -7.72 -13.22
N GLY A 116 -8.17 -7.06 -12.39
CA GLY A 116 -9.53 -6.62 -12.71
C GLY A 116 -9.57 -5.75 -13.95
N THR A 117 -8.67 -4.77 -14.06
CA THR A 117 -8.54 -3.91 -15.24
C THR A 117 -8.20 -4.71 -16.51
N LEU A 118 -7.27 -5.67 -16.41
CA LEU A 118 -6.92 -6.53 -17.55
C LEU A 118 -8.09 -7.42 -17.99
N GLN A 119 -8.84 -7.97 -17.04
CA GLN A 119 -10.04 -8.77 -17.34
C GLN A 119 -11.14 -7.92 -17.98
N ALA A 120 -11.39 -6.72 -17.44
CA ALA A 120 -12.33 -5.75 -18.01
C ALA A 120 -11.95 -5.36 -19.45
N ALA A 121 -10.66 -5.11 -19.70
CA ALA A 121 -10.17 -4.79 -21.04
C ALA A 121 -10.39 -5.94 -22.03
N LEU A 122 -10.15 -7.19 -21.61
CA LEU A 122 -10.43 -8.37 -22.44
C LEU A 122 -11.93 -8.52 -22.73
N ALA A 123 -12.79 -8.39 -21.72
CA ALA A 123 -14.24 -8.47 -21.91
C ALA A 123 -14.75 -7.42 -22.91
N VAL A 124 -14.26 -6.19 -22.79
CA VAL A 124 -14.57 -5.09 -23.74
C VAL A 124 -14.13 -5.45 -25.17
N LEU A 125 -12.94 -6.02 -25.33
CA LEU A 125 -12.42 -6.43 -26.64
C LEU A 125 -13.19 -7.61 -27.25
N GLU A 126 -13.63 -8.55 -26.42
CA GLU A 126 -14.38 -9.74 -26.82
C GLU A 126 -15.85 -9.48 -27.13
N SER A 127 -16.43 -8.39 -26.59
CA SER A 127 -17.83 -8.03 -26.83
C SER A 127 -18.17 -7.92 -28.33
N GLU A 128 -19.37 -8.33 -28.71
CA GLU A 128 -19.82 -8.30 -30.11
C GLU A 128 -20.73 -7.09 -30.38
N GLY A 129 -20.39 -6.31 -31.42
CA GLY A 129 -21.18 -5.13 -31.80
C GLY A 129 -21.19 -4.02 -30.74
N ILE A 130 -21.93 -2.95 -31.00
CA ILE A 130 -21.94 -1.79 -30.09
C ILE A 130 -22.89 -1.98 -28.91
N ASP A 131 -23.97 -2.73 -29.11
CA ASP A 131 -24.93 -3.07 -28.06
C ASP A 131 -24.31 -4.02 -27.03
N GLY A 132 -23.56 -5.03 -27.50
CA GLY A 132 -22.80 -5.93 -26.62
C GLY A 132 -21.71 -5.21 -25.84
N LEU A 133 -21.05 -4.21 -26.43
CA LEU A 133 -20.10 -3.36 -25.70
C LEU A 133 -20.77 -2.60 -24.55
N ALA A 134 -21.92 -1.97 -24.83
CA ALA A 134 -22.66 -1.23 -23.82
C ALA A 134 -23.14 -2.15 -22.69
N LEU A 135 -23.57 -3.37 -23.03
CA LEU A 135 -23.98 -4.38 -22.06
C LEU A 135 -22.80 -4.85 -21.20
N THR A 136 -21.67 -5.21 -21.81
CA THR A 136 -20.45 -5.61 -21.08
C THR A 136 -19.96 -4.51 -20.14
N ILE A 137 -20.05 -3.24 -20.55
CA ILE A 137 -19.71 -2.11 -19.67
C ILE A 137 -20.70 -2.00 -18.51
N ALA A 138 -21.99 -2.22 -18.73
CA ALA A 138 -23.00 -2.07 -17.69
C ALA A 138 -23.05 -3.25 -16.71
N GLU A 139 -22.80 -4.48 -17.17
CA GLU A 139 -23.02 -5.71 -16.41
C GLU A 139 -21.72 -6.40 -15.95
N ASP A 140 -20.70 -6.50 -16.82
CA ASP A 140 -19.48 -7.26 -16.51
C ASP A 140 -18.40 -6.41 -15.83
N LEU A 141 -18.22 -5.18 -16.32
CA LEU A 141 -17.19 -4.26 -15.79
C LEU A 141 -17.32 -3.97 -14.29
N PRO A 142 -18.52 -3.75 -13.72
CA PRO A 142 -18.68 -3.57 -12.28
C PRO A 142 -18.07 -4.72 -11.47
N LEU A 143 -18.26 -5.96 -11.94
CA LEU A 143 -17.73 -7.16 -11.28
C LEU A 143 -16.20 -7.22 -11.34
N PHE A 144 -15.60 -6.91 -12.50
CA PHE A 144 -14.15 -6.97 -12.65
C PHE A 144 -13.41 -5.86 -11.92
N LEU A 145 -14.03 -4.69 -11.81
CA LEU A 145 -13.43 -3.50 -11.20
C LEU A 145 -13.78 -3.34 -9.73
N ASP A 146 -14.60 -4.24 -9.17
CA ASP A 146 -15.11 -4.19 -7.79
C ASP A 146 -15.83 -2.88 -7.47
N VAL A 147 -16.72 -2.46 -8.38
CA VAL A 147 -17.54 -1.25 -8.27
C VAL A 147 -19.02 -1.60 -8.42
N ASP A 148 -19.91 -0.74 -7.92
CA ASP A 148 -21.34 -1.02 -7.93
C ASP A 148 -22.00 -0.79 -9.30
N VAL A 149 -21.51 0.19 -10.06
CA VAL A 149 -22.09 0.54 -11.36
C VAL A 149 -21.05 1.08 -12.32
N CYS A 150 -21.19 0.71 -13.59
CA CYS A 150 -20.43 1.27 -14.71
C CYS A 150 -21.42 1.71 -15.79
N THR A 151 -21.20 2.88 -16.38
CA THR A 151 -22.04 3.38 -17.47
C THR A 151 -21.22 4.02 -18.57
N LEU A 152 -21.65 3.79 -19.80
CA LEU A 152 -21.15 4.48 -20.99
C LEU A 152 -22.18 5.49 -21.46
N ARG A 153 -21.75 6.72 -21.68
CA ARG A 153 -22.58 7.79 -22.22
C ARG A 153 -21.85 8.54 -23.33
N ILE A 154 -22.57 8.87 -24.40
CA ILE A 154 -22.01 9.58 -25.57
C ILE A 154 -22.66 10.96 -25.68
N GLU A 155 -21.93 11.97 -26.14
CA GLU A 155 -22.50 13.32 -26.31
C GLU A 155 -23.60 13.35 -27.38
N GLN A 156 -24.69 14.08 -27.13
CA GLN A 156 -25.74 14.30 -28.13
C GLN A 156 -25.19 15.05 -29.36
N GLY A 157 -25.70 14.70 -30.55
CA GLY A 157 -25.32 15.33 -31.81
C GLY A 157 -24.23 14.58 -32.60
N LEU A 158 -23.71 13.47 -32.05
CA LEU A 158 -22.88 12.53 -32.79
C LEU A 158 -23.71 11.72 -33.80
N PRO A 159 -23.34 11.67 -35.10
CA PRO A 159 -24.02 10.84 -36.08
C PRO A 159 -23.77 9.35 -35.78
N GLY A 160 -24.81 8.52 -35.86
CA GLY A 160 -24.69 7.07 -35.70
C GLY A 160 -24.55 6.57 -34.25
N VAL A 161 -24.99 7.35 -33.26
CA VAL A 161 -25.10 6.85 -31.88
C VAL A 161 -26.20 5.76 -31.82
N PRO A 162 -25.86 4.52 -31.46
CA PRO A 162 -26.83 3.44 -31.36
C PRO A 162 -27.76 3.65 -30.16
N PRO A 163 -29.01 3.16 -30.23
CA PRO A 163 -29.99 3.31 -29.15
C PRO A 163 -29.57 2.62 -27.84
N ALA A 164 -28.66 1.64 -27.88
CA ALA A 164 -28.15 0.98 -26.68
C ALA A 164 -27.28 1.89 -25.80
N ILE A 165 -26.73 2.98 -26.35
CA ILE A 165 -25.90 3.92 -25.59
C ILE A 165 -26.71 5.18 -25.30
N ALA A 166 -26.99 5.44 -24.03
CA ALA A 166 -27.67 6.65 -23.62
C ALA A 166 -26.80 7.89 -23.86
N THR A 167 -27.44 9.01 -24.18
CA THR A 167 -26.76 10.24 -24.60
C THR A 167 -26.72 11.30 -23.50
N LEU A 168 -25.68 12.13 -23.51
CA LEU A 168 -25.51 13.26 -22.60
C LEU A 168 -25.99 14.57 -23.24
N PRO A 169 -26.66 15.46 -22.50
CA PRO A 169 -26.93 16.81 -22.93
C PRO A 169 -25.64 17.52 -23.37
N PRO A 170 -25.69 18.34 -24.43
CA PRO A 170 -24.52 19.07 -24.90
C PRO A 170 -23.99 19.99 -23.78
N GLY A 171 -22.67 20.04 -23.64
CA GLY A 171 -22.00 20.88 -22.64
C GLY A 171 -21.94 20.31 -21.22
N LEU A 172 -22.51 19.13 -20.95
CA LEU A 172 -22.34 18.46 -19.64
C LEU A 172 -20.85 18.18 -19.38
N MET A 173 -20.12 17.66 -20.37
CA MET A 173 -18.69 17.38 -20.22
C MET A 173 -17.87 18.61 -19.82
N GLY A 174 -18.16 19.78 -20.38
CA GLY A 174 -17.46 21.03 -20.02
C GLY A 174 -17.80 21.56 -18.62
N ARG A 175 -18.87 21.06 -17.99
CA ARG A 175 -19.21 21.34 -16.59
C ARG A 175 -18.61 20.32 -15.63
N THR A 176 -18.47 19.09 -16.10
CA THR A 176 -18.03 17.94 -15.32
C THR A 176 -16.51 17.83 -15.23
N PHE A 177 -15.79 18.18 -16.29
CA PHE A 177 -14.33 18.18 -16.33
C PHE A 177 -13.81 19.61 -16.37
N GLU A 178 -12.75 19.89 -15.61
CA GLU A 178 -12.01 21.13 -15.76
C GLU A 178 -11.27 21.14 -17.11
N THR A 179 -10.74 22.29 -17.49
CA THR A 179 -10.12 22.45 -18.82
C THR A 179 -8.89 21.54 -18.93
N ASP A 180 -8.98 20.55 -19.82
CA ASP A 180 -7.96 19.53 -20.13
C ASP A 180 -7.91 18.29 -19.20
N ASP A 181 -8.83 18.18 -18.24
CA ASP A 181 -8.92 16.98 -17.41
C ASP A 181 -9.46 15.78 -18.21
N MET A 182 -8.73 14.66 -18.09
CA MET A 182 -9.12 13.38 -18.69
C MET A 182 -10.01 12.56 -17.76
N ALA A 183 -9.98 12.83 -16.46
CA ALA A 183 -10.82 12.16 -15.47
C ALA A 183 -11.15 13.08 -14.30
N ALA A 184 -12.27 12.82 -13.64
CA ALA A 184 -12.69 13.48 -12.41
C ALA A 184 -13.03 12.41 -11.38
N LEU A 185 -12.31 12.39 -10.26
CA LEU A 185 -12.56 11.50 -9.12
C LEU A 185 -13.31 12.29 -8.04
N ARG A 186 -14.46 11.78 -7.63
CA ARG A 186 -15.32 12.46 -6.64
C ARG A 186 -15.55 11.52 -5.45
N PRO A 187 -14.92 11.79 -4.29
CA PRO A 187 -15.04 10.94 -3.11
C PRO A 187 -16.44 11.02 -2.49
N LEU A 188 -17.15 12.13 -2.74
CA LEU A 188 -18.55 12.33 -2.37
C LEU A 188 -19.24 13.16 -3.46
N SER A 189 -20.28 12.60 -4.09
CA SER A 189 -21.01 13.27 -5.17
C SER A 189 -22.49 12.88 -5.16
N PRO A 190 -23.42 13.84 -5.27
CA PRO A 190 -24.79 13.53 -5.67
C PRO A 190 -24.77 13.10 -7.13
N ALA A 191 -24.72 11.80 -7.37
CA ALA A 191 -24.66 11.25 -8.72
C ALA A 191 -25.84 11.74 -9.57
N GLU A 192 -25.52 12.24 -10.76
CA GLU A 192 -26.50 12.80 -11.68
C GLU A 192 -27.25 11.68 -12.41
N SER A 193 -28.58 11.76 -12.45
CA SER A 193 -29.43 10.79 -13.16
C SER A 193 -29.15 10.73 -14.66
N VAL A 194 -28.58 11.80 -15.22
CA VAL A 194 -28.15 11.84 -16.62
C VAL A 194 -26.98 10.88 -16.90
N ILE A 195 -26.10 10.68 -15.91
CA ILE A 195 -24.95 9.79 -16.01
C ILE A 195 -25.38 8.36 -15.62
N TYR A 196 -25.91 8.18 -14.42
CA TYR A 196 -26.17 6.85 -13.86
C TYR A 196 -27.58 6.31 -14.10
N GLY A 197 -28.52 7.12 -14.59
CA GLY A 197 -29.90 6.68 -14.80
C GLY A 197 -30.59 6.34 -13.47
N ALA A 198 -31.24 5.17 -13.42
CA ALA A 198 -32.01 4.73 -12.25
C ALA A 198 -31.14 4.46 -11.00
N THR A 199 -29.86 4.11 -11.18
CA THR A 199 -28.95 3.79 -10.08
C THR A 199 -28.27 5.02 -9.47
N ALA A 200 -28.55 6.22 -9.99
CA ALA A 200 -27.96 7.47 -9.49
C ALA A 200 -28.18 7.69 -7.98
N SER A 201 -29.32 7.26 -7.44
CA SER A 201 -29.61 7.41 -6.00
C SER A 201 -28.73 6.56 -5.09
N GLU A 202 -28.08 5.54 -5.62
CA GLU A 202 -27.25 4.60 -4.87
C GLU A 202 -25.78 5.02 -4.86
N VAL A 203 -25.32 5.73 -5.89
CA VAL A 203 -23.94 6.17 -6.00
C VAL A 203 -23.65 7.28 -5.00
N ARG A 204 -22.51 7.17 -4.31
CA ARG A 204 -22.01 8.11 -3.31
C ARG A 204 -20.63 8.63 -3.66
N SER A 205 -19.78 7.80 -4.27
CA SER A 205 -18.48 8.18 -4.83
C SER A 205 -18.42 7.71 -6.28
N ASP A 206 -17.77 8.49 -7.14
CA ASP A 206 -17.60 8.09 -8.53
C ASP A 206 -16.30 8.56 -9.19
N ALA A 207 -15.94 7.85 -10.26
CA ALA A 207 -14.89 8.22 -11.19
C ALA A 207 -15.49 8.40 -12.58
N LEU A 208 -15.32 9.60 -13.14
CA LEU A 208 -15.72 9.92 -14.49
C LEU A 208 -14.47 10.03 -15.35
N VAL A 209 -14.45 9.35 -16.49
CA VAL A 209 -13.35 9.40 -17.44
C VAL A 209 -13.87 9.90 -18.78
N ARG A 210 -13.23 10.94 -19.30
CA ARG A 210 -13.54 11.52 -20.60
C ARG A 210 -13.08 10.58 -21.71
N LEU A 211 -13.98 10.27 -22.63
CA LEU A 211 -13.68 9.55 -23.85
C LEU A 211 -13.51 10.55 -25.00
N THR A 212 -12.46 10.36 -25.78
CA THR A 212 -12.05 11.21 -26.88
C THR A 212 -12.05 10.44 -28.20
N ALA A 213 -12.48 11.12 -29.26
CA ALA A 213 -12.37 10.63 -30.62
C ALA A 213 -10.94 10.83 -31.17
N ALA A 214 -10.63 10.23 -32.32
CA ALA A 214 -9.28 10.30 -32.91
C ALA A 214 -8.85 11.72 -33.31
N ASP A 215 -9.82 12.60 -33.55
CA ASP A 215 -9.66 14.03 -33.86
C ASP A 215 -9.49 14.89 -32.59
N GLY A 216 -9.42 14.27 -31.40
CA GLY A 216 -9.30 14.95 -30.11
C GLY A 216 -10.61 15.58 -29.61
N GLN A 217 -11.70 15.45 -30.36
CA GLN A 217 -12.99 15.95 -29.94
C GLN A 217 -13.60 15.03 -28.87
N PRO A 218 -14.40 15.57 -27.94
CA PRO A 218 -15.06 14.75 -26.96
C PRO A 218 -16.03 13.78 -27.65
N LEU A 219 -15.99 12.53 -27.20
CA LEU A 219 -16.88 11.45 -27.64
C LEU A 219 -17.95 11.20 -26.58
N GLY A 220 -17.54 11.14 -25.31
CA GLY A 220 -18.45 10.78 -24.23
C GLY A 220 -17.75 10.63 -22.89
N ILE A 221 -18.40 9.90 -21.98
CA ILE A 221 -17.93 9.62 -20.62
C ILE A 221 -18.07 8.13 -20.34
N LEU A 222 -17.02 7.55 -19.77
CA LEU A 222 -17.08 6.28 -19.03
C LEU A 222 -17.17 6.63 -17.54
N ALA A 223 -18.23 6.20 -16.88
CA ALA A 223 -18.50 6.55 -15.49
C ALA A 223 -18.59 5.30 -14.62
N LEU A 224 -17.80 5.27 -13.56
CA LEU A 224 -17.79 4.22 -12.54
C LEU A 224 -18.36 4.82 -11.26
N GLY A 225 -19.23 4.09 -10.57
CA GLY A 225 -19.87 4.54 -9.34
C GLY A 225 -19.78 3.48 -8.25
N SER A 226 -19.60 3.94 -7.01
CA SER A 226 -19.66 3.13 -5.81
C SER A 226 -20.66 3.71 -4.82
N ARG A 227 -21.31 2.82 -4.05
CA ARG A 227 -22.18 3.16 -2.92
C ARG A 227 -21.39 3.55 -1.68
N LEU A 228 -20.10 3.22 -1.64
CA LEU A 228 -19.20 3.58 -0.55
C LEU A 228 -18.61 4.97 -0.81
N GLU A 229 -18.63 5.81 0.22
CA GLU A 229 -17.96 7.11 0.21
C GLU A 229 -16.45 6.92 0.27
N GLY A 230 -15.69 7.79 -0.41
CA GLY A 230 -14.23 7.72 -0.42
C GLY A 230 -13.64 6.58 -1.27
N THR A 231 -14.45 5.81 -2.01
CA THR A 231 -13.92 4.79 -2.94
C THR A 231 -13.04 5.40 -4.03
N PHE A 232 -13.39 6.60 -4.51
CA PHE A 232 -12.62 7.34 -5.52
C PHE A 232 -12.06 8.63 -4.92
N GLU A 233 -10.88 8.56 -4.31
CA GLU A 233 -10.18 9.72 -3.78
C GLU A 233 -9.37 10.46 -4.86
N PRO A 234 -9.23 11.79 -4.79
CA PRO A 234 -8.49 12.58 -5.79
C PRO A 234 -7.03 12.18 -5.97
N ASP A 235 -6.38 11.65 -4.94
CA ASP A 235 -4.96 11.27 -4.96
C ASP A 235 -4.71 9.86 -5.57
N MET A 236 -5.79 9.14 -5.96
CA MET A 236 -5.65 7.82 -6.57
C MET A 236 -5.00 7.89 -7.95
N ALA A 237 -4.17 6.88 -8.25
CA ALA A 237 -3.58 6.73 -9.57
C ALA A 237 -4.66 6.43 -10.63
N LEU A 238 -4.64 7.21 -11.71
CA LEU A 238 -5.62 7.13 -12.80
C LEU A 238 -5.19 6.21 -13.95
N ASP A 239 -3.94 5.72 -13.95
CA ASP A 239 -3.33 5.04 -15.10
C ASP A 239 -4.17 3.87 -15.64
N LEU A 240 -4.70 3.04 -14.75
CA LEU A 240 -5.51 1.87 -15.11
C LEU A 240 -6.88 2.28 -15.66
N LEU A 241 -7.52 3.30 -15.08
CA LEU A 241 -8.79 3.83 -15.58
C LEU A 241 -8.60 4.47 -16.97
N LEU A 242 -7.55 5.26 -17.15
CA LEU A 242 -7.23 5.89 -18.43
C LEU A 242 -6.86 4.84 -19.50
N PHE A 243 -6.16 3.78 -19.11
CA PHE A 243 -5.91 2.64 -19.99
C PHE A 243 -7.22 1.99 -20.44
N LEU A 244 -8.13 1.69 -19.51
CA LEU A 244 -9.42 1.08 -19.85
C LEU A 244 -10.26 2.00 -20.74
N ALA A 245 -10.30 3.30 -20.45
CA ALA A 245 -10.96 4.30 -21.28
C ALA A 245 -10.42 4.29 -22.72
N ARG A 246 -9.09 4.25 -22.90
CA ARG A 246 -8.48 4.12 -24.23
C ARG A 246 -8.86 2.83 -24.95
N VAL A 247 -9.00 1.71 -24.24
CA VAL A 247 -9.48 0.45 -24.83
C VAL A 247 -10.93 0.61 -25.33
N VAL A 248 -11.79 1.23 -24.51
CA VAL A 248 -13.19 1.52 -24.86
C VAL A 248 -13.27 2.47 -26.06
N GLU A 249 -12.49 3.56 -26.07
CA GLU A 249 -12.40 4.49 -27.22
C GLU A 249 -12.05 3.78 -28.52
N ASN A 250 -11.08 2.86 -28.48
CA ASN A 250 -10.68 2.09 -29.65
C ASN A 250 -11.79 1.12 -30.11
N CYS A 251 -12.52 0.50 -29.17
CA CYS A 251 -13.65 -0.36 -29.50
C CYS A 251 -14.81 0.43 -30.10
N LEU A 252 -15.13 1.59 -29.53
CA LEU A 252 -16.14 2.50 -30.08
C LEU A 252 -15.76 2.95 -31.48
N ARG A 253 -14.51 3.36 -31.70
CA ARG A 253 -14.03 3.79 -33.03
C ARG A 253 -14.14 2.70 -34.08
N ARG A 254 -13.92 1.43 -33.72
CA ARG A 254 -14.02 0.30 -34.66
C ARG A 254 -15.46 -0.04 -35.04
N ARG A 255 -16.42 0.28 -34.17
CA ARG A 255 -17.82 -0.16 -34.29
C ARG A 255 -18.78 0.97 -34.67
N MET A 256 -18.39 2.22 -34.42
CA MET A 256 -19.13 3.41 -34.80
C MET A 256 -18.71 3.85 -36.22
N PRO A 257 -19.64 4.35 -37.06
CA PRO A 257 -19.27 4.95 -38.33
C PRO A 257 -18.28 6.10 -38.13
N PRO A 258 -17.33 6.31 -39.06
CA PRO A 258 -16.43 7.46 -39.00
C PRO A 258 -17.23 8.76 -39.00
N ARG A 259 -16.76 9.74 -38.22
CA ARG A 259 -17.26 11.11 -38.22
C ARG A 259 -17.03 11.79 -39.56
#